data_AF-A0A165WZM2-F1
#
_entry.id   AF-A0A165WZM2-F1
#
_cell.length_a   1.000
_cell.length_b   1.000
_cell.length_c   1.000
_cell.angle_alpha   90.00
_cell.angle_beta   90.00
_cell.angle_gamma   90.00
#
_symmetry.space_group_name_H-M   'P 1'
#
loop_
_entity.id
_entity.type
_entity.pdbx_description
1 polymer ?
#
loop_
_entity_poly.entity_id
_entity_poly.type
_entity_poly.pdbx_seq_one_letter_code
_entity_poly.pdbx_strand_id
1 'polypeptide(L)'
;MVQIVNALTVKQEIGGPMANAYLLGHPDHYTNFTFRPFYWRMFVGEVKRAWDQLGDDSMHEEPSVMLARSKDDTIVALSPVIDYELRPLALKSMCLYDWMRLVEKQKIPKTRKKDPKKKRN
;
A
#
# COMPACT_ATOMS: atom_id res chain seq x y z
N MET A 1 5.87 -30.01 -17.26
CA MET A 1 6.83 -29.78 -16.15
C MET A 1 8.05 -28.97 -16.60
N VAL A 2 8.73 -29.35 -17.69
CA VAL A 2 9.93 -28.66 -18.22
C VAL A 2 9.70 -27.19 -18.61
N GLN A 3 8.54 -26.84 -19.18
CA GLN A 3 8.25 -25.45 -19.58
C GLN A 3 8.20 -24.47 -18.40
N ILE A 4 7.72 -24.92 -17.24
CA ILE A 4 7.66 -24.09 -16.02
C ILE A 4 9.06 -23.91 -15.45
N VAL A 5 9.88 -24.96 -15.47
CA VAL A 5 11.28 -24.89 -15.03
C VAL A 5 12.07 -23.94 -15.93
N ASN A 6 11.94 -24.05 -17.25
CA ASN A 6 12.60 -23.14 -18.20
C ASN A 6 12.15 -21.69 -18.01
N ALA A 7 10.86 -21.44 -17.75
CA ALA A 7 10.35 -20.10 -17.45
C ALA A 7 10.86 -19.54 -16.12
N LEU A 8 11.11 -20.39 -15.11
CA LEU A 8 11.69 -20.00 -13.83
C LEU A 8 13.20 -19.73 -13.94
N THR A 9 13.93 -20.51 -14.74
CA THR A 9 15.36 -20.33 -14.99
C THR A 9 15.65 -19.02 -15.71
N VAL A 10 14.86 -18.68 -16.75
CA VAL A 10 14.99 -17.40 -17.48
C VAL A 10 14.67 -16.20 -16.57
N LYS A 11 13.87 -16.39 -15.52
CA LYS A 11 13.59 -15.34 -14.51
C LYS A 11 14.67 -15.22 -13.42
N GLN A 12 15.57 -16.20 -13.30
CA GLN A 12 16.68 -16.14 -12.34
C GLN A 12 17.90 -15.41 -12.90
N GLU A 13 18.05 -15.36 -14.22
CA GLU A 13 19.17 -14.68 -14.86
C GLU A 13 18.87 -13.18 -14.99
N ILE A 14 19.67 -12.37 -14.29
CA ILE A 14 19.72 -10.93 -14.54
C ILE A 14 20.35 -10.73 -15.91
N GLY A 15 19.62 -10.09 -16.83
CA GLY A 15 20.13 -9.82 -18.17
C GLY A 15 21.42 -8.99 -18.13
N GLY A 16 22.35 -9.24 -19.06
CA GLY A 16 23.66 -8.57 -19.13
C GLY A 16 23.63 -7.04 -18.94
N PRO A 17 22.68 -6.29 -19.54
CA PRO A 17 22.54 -4.85 -19.31
C PRO A 17 22.22 -4.48 -17.85
N MET A 18 21.37 -5.27 -17.18
CA MET A 18 21.00 -5.05 -15.78
C MET A 18 22.17 -5.40 -14.84
N ALA A 19 22.93 -6.46 -15.14
CA ALA A 19 24.15 -6.81 -14.41
C ALA A 19 25.22 -5.71 -14.54
N ASN A 20 25.42 -5.18 -15.74
CA ASN A 20 26.34 -4.06 -15.97
C ASN A 20 25.88 -2.78 -15.24
N ALA A 21 24.57 -2.52 -15.19
CA ALA A 21 24.02 -1.38 -14.44
C ALA A 21 24.33 -1.48 -12.94
N TYR A 22 24.19 -2.66 -12.34
CA TYR A 22 24.56 -2.91 -10.95
C TYR A 22 26.07 -2.77 -10.71
N LEU A 23 26.91 -3.30 -11.61
CA LEU A 23 28.37 -3.17 -11.52
C LEU A 23 28.85 -1.72 -11.61
N LEU A 24 28.15 -0.89 -12.39
CA LEU A 24 28.40 0.55 -12.54
C LEU A 24 27.76 1.39 -11.42
N GLY A 25 27.03 0.77 -10.48
CA GLY A 25 26.39 1.47 -9.37
C GLY A 25 25.17 2.31 -9.75
N HIS A 26 24.55 2.04 -10.90
CA HIS A 26 23.32 2.73 -11.28
C HIS A 26 22.15 2.33 -10.36
N PRO A 27 21.32 3.29 -9.92
CA PRO A 27 20.13 2.99 -9.12
C PRO A 27 19.09 2.23 -9.94
N ASP A 28 18.40 1.27 -9.32
CA ASP A 28 17.34 0.46 -9.94
C ASP A 28 16.03 1.24 -10.18
N HIS A 29 16.06 2.57 -10.05
CA HIS A 29 14.90 3.44 -10.20
C HIS A 29 15.17 4.52 -11.25
N TYR A 30 14.54 4.37 -12.42
CA TYR A 30 14.66 5.27 -13.58
C TYR A 30 13.81 6.55 -13.48
N THR A 31 13.53 7.03 -12.26
CA THR A 31 12.74 8.25 -12.07
C THR A 31 13.32 9.10 -10.96
N ASN A 32 13.41 10.40 -11.20
CA ASN A 32 13.79 11.40 -10.20
C ASN A 32 12.66 11.69 -9.19
N PHE A 33 11.47 11.12 -9.41
CA PHE A 33 10.30 11.32 -8.57
C PHE A 33 9.69 9.99 -8.14
N THR A 34 9.34 9.90 -6.87
CA THR A 34 8.57 8.78 -6.34
C THR A 34 7.08 9.08 -6.49
N PHE A 35 6.41 8.32 -7.35
CA PHE A 35 4.97 8.43 -7.50
C PHE A 35 4.28 7.83 -6.28
N ARG A 36 3.36 8.59 -5.67
CA ARG A 36 2.53 8.08 -4.57
C ARG A 36 1.26 7.45 -5.14
N PRO A 37 0.91 6.21 -4.75
CA PRO A 37 -0.31 5.56 -5.22
C PRO A 37 -1.53 6.34 -4.71
N PHE A 38 -2.42 6.70 -5.64
CA PHE A 38 -3.64 7.45 -5.34
C PHE A 38 -4.87 6.71 -5.89
N TYR A 39 -5.73 6.25 -4.98
CA TYR A 39 -6.95 5.50 -5.30
C TYR A 39 -8.14 6.44 -5.50
N TRP A 40 -8.01 7.40 -6.41
CA TRP A 40 -9.04 8.44 -6.65
C TRP A 40 -10.40 7.87 -7.02
N ARG A 41 -10.44 6.92 -7.97
CA ARG A 41 -11.69 6.34 -8.49
C ARG A 41 -12.49 5.66 -7.38
N MET A 42 -11.81 4.97 -6.47
CA MET A 42 -12.45 4.32 -5.32
C MET A 42 -13.01 5.34 -4.33
N PHE A 43 -12.30 6.45 -4.08
CA PHE A 43 -12.81 7.52 -3.23
C PHE A 43 -14.04 8.21 -3.86
N VAL A 44 -13.98 8.52 -5.16
CA VAL A 44 -15.12 9.10 -5.88
C VAL A 44 -16.32 8.16 -5.87
N GLY A 45 -16.10 6.85 -5.99
CA GLY A 45 -17.14 5.84 -5.85
C GLY A 45 -17.84 5.88 -4.50
N GLU A 46 -17.09 5.96 -3.39
CA GLU A 46 -17.67 6.10 -2.06
C GLU A 46 -18.47 7.40 -1.89
N VAL A 47 -17.98 8.53 -2.43
CA VAL A 47 -18.71 9.81 -2.39
C VAL A 47 -19.99 9.74 -3.22
N LYS A 48 -19.93 9.20 -4.43
CA LYS A 48 -21.12 9.00 -5.28
C LYS A 48 -22.13 8.08 -4.62
N ARG A 49 -21.66 7.02 -3.94
CA ARG A 49 -22.52 6.11 -3.17
C ARG A 49 -23.21 6.82 -2.01
N ALA A 50 -22.51 7.70 -1.30
CA ALA A 50 -23.12 8.50 -0.22
C ALA A 50 -24.17 9.52 -0.71
N TRP A 51 -24.15 9.87 -2.00
CA TRP A 51 -25.09 10.78 -2.66
C TRP A 51 -26.11 10.07 -3.58
N ASP A 52 -26.16 8.73 -3.58
CA ASP A 52 -27.02 7.92 -4.47
C ASP A 52 -26.84 8.21 -5.98
N GLN A 53 -25.64 8.61 -6.39
CA GLN A 53 -25.30 8.93 -7.79
C GLN A 53 -24.54 7.79 -8.49
N LEU A 54 -24.63 6.58 -7.97
CA LEU A 54 -23.95 5.42 -8.58
C LEU A 54 -24.69 5.04 -9.87
N GLY A 55 -23.99 5.13 -11.00
CA GLY A 55 -24.51 4.73 -12.31
C GLY A 55 -24.21 3.27 -12.62
N ASP A 56 -24.85 2.70 -13.64
CA ASP A 56 -24.66 1.29 -14.02
C ASP A 56 -23.25 1.01 -14.62
N ASP A 57 -22.52 2.06 -15.05
CA ASP A 57 -21.21 1.96 -15.72
C ASP A 57 -20.00 2.15 -14.77
N SER A 58 -20.22 2.06 -13.44
CA SER A 58 -19.19 2.39 -12.43
C SER A 58 -18.41 1.19 -11.88
N MET A 59 -18.09 0.21 -12.71
CA MET A 59 -17.35 -1.01 -12.32
C MET A 59 -15.98 -0.73 -11.66
N HIS A 60 -15.32 0.38 -12.01
CA HIS A 60 -14.04 0.79 -11.42
C HIS A 60 -14.16 1.68 -10.18
N GLU A 61 -15.39 2.01 -9.78
CA GLU A 61 -15.69 2.84 -8.61
C GLU A 61 -16.17 1.99 -7.42
N GLU A 62 -16.33 0.68 -7.62
CA GLU A 62 -16.66 -0.25 -6.55
C GLU A 62 -15.51 -0.38 -5.54
N PRO A 63 -15.83 -0.39 -4.23
CA PRO A 63 -14.81 -0.49 -3.18
C PRO A 63 -14.20 -1.89 -3.15
N SER A 64 -12.95 -2.02 -3.62
CA SER A 64 -12.13 -3.20 -3.32
C SER A 64 -11.69 -3.16 -1.86
N VAL A 65 -12.20 -4.11 -1.07
CA VAL A 65 -11.88 -4.25 0.35
C VAL A 65 -11.04 -5.50 0.61
N MET A 66 -10.03 -5.37 1.46
CA MET A 66 -9.26 -6.50 2.00
C MET A 66 -9.83 -6.90 3.36
N LEU A 67 -10.22 -8.16 3.52
CA LEU A 67 -10.68 -8.69 4.81
C LEU A 67 -9.46 -9.06 5.66
N ALA A 68 -9.26 -8.35 6.76
CA ALA A 68 -8.21 -8.64 7.73
C ALA A 68 -8.83 -9.17 9.03
N ARG A 69 -8.18 -10.18 9.62
CA ARG A 69 -8.58 -10.71 10.93
C ARG A 69 -7.84 -9.97 12.03
N SER A 70 -8.58 -9.37 12.95
CA SER A 70 -8.02 -8.73 14.15
C SER A 70 -7.58 -9.77 15.18
N LYS A 71 -6.84 -9.33 16.20
CA LYS A 71 -6.43 -10.17 17.35
C LYS A 71 -7.62 -10.67 18.17
N ASP A 72 -8.74 -9.96 18.13
CA ASP A 72 -9.95 -10.26 18.88
C ASP A 72 -10.95 -11.12 18.09
N ASP A 73 -10.45 -11.84 17.07
CA ASP A 73 -11.23 -12.68 16.14
C ASP A 73 -12.29 -11.95 15.29
N THR A 74 -12.31 -10.62 15.34
CA THR A 74 -13.19 -9.80 14.50
C THR A 74 -12.62 -9.67 13.09
N ILE A 75 -13.50 -9.78 12.10
CA ILE A 75 -13.16 -9.54 10.68
C ILE A 75 -13.38 -8.06 10.40
N VAL A 76 -12.33 -7.41 9.93
CA VAL A 76 -12.34 -5.98 9.58
C VAL A 76 -12.08 -5.84 8.09
N ALA A 77 -12.98 -5.13 7.39
CA ALA A 77 -12.75 -4.72 6.02
C ALA A 77 -11.81 -3.51 6.00
N LEU A 78 -10.67 -3.64 5.33
CA LEU A 78 -9.69 -2.57 5.14
C LEU A 78 -9.73 -2.12 3.68
N SER A 79 -9.87 -0.83 3.46
CA SER A 79 -9.76 -0.19 2.14
C SER A 79 -8.81 1.00 2.22
N PRO A 80 -8.02 1.28 1.17
CA PRO A 80 -7.22 2.50 1.10
C PRO A 80 -8.05 3.79 1.26
N VAL A 81 -9.35 3.72 0.95
CA VAL A 81 -10.28 4.85 1.04
C VAL A 81 -10.63 5.21 2.49
N ILE A 82 -10.59 4.24 3.41
CA ILE A 82 -10.85 4.47 4.84
C ILE A 82 -9.89 5.50 5.42
N ASP A 83 -8.65 5.52 4.94
CA ASP A 83 -7.65 6.49 5.38
C ASP A 83 -7.98 7.94 4.96
N TYR A 84 -8.80 8.12 3.92
CA TYR A 84 -9.29 9.43 3.48
C TYR A 84 -10.48 9.92 4.32
N GLU A 85 -11.31 8.98 4.79
CA GLU A 85 -12.49 9.25 5.61
C GLU A 85 -12.12 9.48 7.08
N LEU A 86 -11.31 8.57 7.66
CA LEU A 86 -10.93 8.58 9.07
C LEU A 86 -9.70 9.47 9.35
N ARG A 87 -9.56 10.57 8.62
CA ARG A 87 -8.46 11.52 8.85
C ARG A 87 -8.59 12.19 10.22
N PRO A 88 -7.47 12.44 10.93
CA PRO A 88 -7.50 13.15 12.21
C PRO A 88 -8.20 14.51 12.09
N LEU A 89 -9.04 14.85 13.08
CA LEU A 89 -9.78 16.12 13.13
C LEU A 89 -8.87 17.36 13.04
N ALA A 90 -7.63 17.27 13.53
CA ALA A 90 -6.64 18.32 13.43
C ALA A 90 -6.26 18.68 11.98
N LEU A 91 -6.45 17.76 11.04
CA LEU A 91 -6.14 17.92 9.62
C LEU A 91 -7.40 18.15 8.77
N LYS A 92 -8.55 18.44 9.40
CA LYS A 92 -9.82 18.64 8.68
C LYS A 92 -9.78 19.84 7.71
N SER A 93 -9.00 20.87 8.04
CA SER A 93 -8.80 22.04 7.18
C SER A 93 -7.92 21.74 5.95
N MET A 94 -7.18 20.63 5.95
CA MET A 94 -6.30 20.25 4.85
C MET A 94 -7.11 19.55 3.76
N CYS A 95 -6.95 20.01 2.51
CA CYS A 95 -7.58 19.35 1.38
C CYS A 95 -7.03 17.92 1.21
N LEU A 96 -7.80 17.04 0.57
CA LEU A 96 -7.39 15.64 0.38
C LEU A 96 -6.08 15.54 -0.41
N TYR A 97 -5.91 16.39 -1.43
CA TYR A 97 -4.70 16.45 -2.25
C TYR A 97 -3.44 16.73 -1.43
N ASP A 98 -3.47 17.76 -0.58
CA ASP A 98 -2.34 18.11 0.29
C ASP A 98 -2.07 17.02 1.31
N TRP A 99 -3.11 16.42 1.88
CA TRP A 99 -2.97 15.31 2.81
C TRP A 99 -2.22 14.15 2.17
N MET A 100 -2.57 13.75 0.94
CA MET A 100 -1.90 12.64 0.26
C MET A 100 -0.45 12.96 -0.12
N ARG A 101 -0.18 14.22 -0.49
CA ARG A 101 1.17 14.66 -0.85
C ARG A 101 2.10 14.66 0.38
N LEU A 102 1.58 15.06 1.54
CA LEU A 102 2.38 15.30 2.74
C LEU A 102 2.42 14.10 3.71
N VAL A 103 1.39 13.26 3.75
CA VAL A 103 1.27 12.21 4.76
C VAL A 103 2.01 10.94 4.33
N GLU A 104 2.88 10.44 5.20
CA GLU A 104 3.54 9.15 5.03
C GLU A 104 2.95 8.14 6.03
N LYS A 105 2.40 7.03 5.51
CA LYS A 105 1.88 5.95 6.35
C LYS A 105 3.04 5.14 6.91
N GLN A 106 3.20 5.15 8.23
CA GLN A 106 4.19 4.35 8.91
C GLN A 106 3.55 3.16 9.63
N LYS A 107 4.21 2.00 9.57
CA LYS A 107 3.80 0.84 10.36
C LYS A 107 4.08 1.15 11.84
N ILE A 108 3.08 0.93 12.69
CA ILE A 108 3.28 1.05 14.13
C ILE A 108 4.33 0.01 14.55
N PRO A 109 5.48 0.43 15.11
CA PRO A 109 6.51 -0.49 15.52
C PRO A 109 5.96 -1.41 16.62
N LYS A 110 6.17 -2.72 16.47
CA LYS A 110 5.81 -3.68 17.52
C LYS A 110 6.64 -3.35 18.76
N THR A 111 5.97 -3.11 19.89
CA THR A 111 6.64 -2.95 21.18
C THR A 111 7.52 -4.16 21.44
N ARG A 112 8.84 -3.96 21.52
CA ARG A 112 9.76 -5.02 21.97
C ARG A 112 9.37 -5.36 23.41
N LYS A 113 8.92 -6.60 23.65
CA LYS A 113 8.80 -7.12 25.02
C LYS A 113 10.19 -7.02 25.64
N LYS A 114 10.32 -6.29 26.76
CA LYS A 114 11.56 -6.28 27.54
C LYS A 114 11.76 -7.71 28.05
N ASP A 115 12.86 -8.36 27.64
CA ASP A 115 13.27 -9.63 28.23
C ASP A 115 13.36 -9.46 29.75
N PRO A 116 12.75 -10.36 30.55
CA PRO A 116 12.91 -10.32 31.99
C PRO A 116 14.40 -10.53 32.31
N LYS A 117 15.00 -9.51 32.93
CA LYS A 117 16.40 -9.48 33.38
C LYS A 117 16.83 -10.84 33.93
N LYS A 118 17.84 -11.43 33.28
CA LYS A 118 18.67 -12.52 33.78
C LYS A 118 19.15 -12.15 35.20
N LYS A 119 18.55 -12.74 36.23
CA LYS A 119 19.08 -12.70 37.60
C LYS A 119 20.46 -13.36 37.54
N ARG A 120 21.53 -12.56 37.64
CA ARG A 120 22.87 -13.07 37.97
C ARG A 120 22.82 -13.40 39.46
N ASN A 121 22.90 -14.70 39.76
CA ASN A 121 23.35 -15.19 41.05
C ASN A 121 24.86 -14.95 41.17
#